data_AF-A0A5E6V8C9-F1
#
_entry.id   AF-A0A5E6V8C9-F1
#
_cell.length_a   1.000
_cell.length_b   1.000
_cell.length_c   1.000
_cell.angle_alpha   90.00
_cell.angle_beta   90.00
_cell.angle_gamma   90.00
#
_symmetry.space_group_name_H-M   'P 1'
#
loop_
_entity.id
_entity.type
_entity.pdbx_description
1 polymer ?
#
loop_
_entity_poly.entity_id
_entity_poly.type
_entity_poly.pdbx_seq_one_letter_code
_entity_poly.pdbx_strand_id
1 'polypeptide(L)'
;MGIQSGFQWLDGSFTEDIEMLEHRSPGDIDVVAFFPVDDALINSLGNDEINLLGGDRDMLKRDYKIDFYVQSLADPAESLVAMTTYWYSMWSHRRTGQWKGFLKVDLSPSQDADAGVLLSARRQELVHEQI
;
A
#
# COMPACT_ATOMS: atom_id res chain seq x y z
N MET A 1 4.38 1.57 -15.90
CA MET A 1 3.82 2.88 -15.53
C MET A 1 4.52 3.42 -14.30
N GLY A 2 4.73 4.75 -14.24
CA GLY A 2 5.43 5.43 -13.16
C GLY A 2 4.53 6.51 -12.56
N ILE A 3 3.61 6.11 -11.67
CA ILE A 3 2.94 7.06 -10.79
C ILE A 3 4.02 7.56 -9.83
N GLN A 4 4.51 8.77 -10.06
CA GLN A 4 5.65 9.36 -9.35
C GLN A 4 5.23 10.46 -8.37
N SER A 5 3.92 10.68 -8.23
CA SER A 5 3.35 11.68 -7.35
C SER A 5 2.19 11.09 -6.56
N GLY A 6 2.09 11.50 -5.30
CA GLY A 6 1.16 10.92 -4.36
C GLY A 6 1.86 10.09 -3.28
N PHE A 7 1.09 9.30 -2.56
CA PHE A 7 1.58 8.48 -1.46
C PHE A 7 0.65 7.29 -1.22
N GLN A 8 1.14 6.29 -0.49
CA GLN A 8 0.37 5.14 -0.04
C GLN A 8 0.26 5.14 1.47
N TRP A 9 -0.87 4.71 1.99
CA TRP A 9 -0.96 4.19 3.36
C TRP A 9 -0.94 2.68 3.31
N LEU A 10 -0.09 2.08 4.14
CA LEU A 10 0.06 0.65 4.31
C LEU A 10 -0.41 0.26 5.71
N ASP A 11 -1.26 -0.75 5.79
CA ASP A 11 -1.81 -1.26 7.04
C ASP A 11 -2.03 -2.79 7.02
N GLY A 12 -2.96 -3.29 7.83
CA GLY A 12 -3.22 -4.70 8.04
C GLY A 12 -2.31 -5.34 9.10
N SER A 13 -2.42 -6.65 9.24
CA SER A 13 -1.57 -7.41 10.18
C SER A 13 -0.08 -7.39 9.79
N PHE A 14 0.24 -6.93 8.58
CA PHE A 14 1.61 -6.74 8.11
C PHE A 14 2.34 -5.62 8.87
N THR A 15 1.63 -4.57 9.30
CA THR A 15 2.19 -3.49 10.11
C THR A 15 2.17 -3.78 11.60
N GLU A 16 1.70 -4.96 11.98
CA GLU A 16 1.62 -5.44 13.36
C GLU A 16 2.71 -6.49 13.58
N ASP A 17 3.29 -6.53 14.77
CA ASP A 17 4.24 -7.58 15.19
C ASP A 17 3.49 -8.91 15.48
N ILE A 18 2.72 -9.35 14.49
CA ILE A 18 1.68 -10.37 14.61
C ILE A 18 2.28 -11.77 14.81
N GLU A 19 3.49 -11.99 14.33
CA GLU A 19 4.23 -13.23 14.52
C GLU A 19 4.62 -13.42 15.98
N MET A 20 5.00 -12.33 16.66
CA MET A 20 5.30 -12.34 18.09
C MET A 20 4.04 -12.30 18.96
N LEU A 21 3.04 -11.50 18.57
CA LEU A 21 1.85 -11.24 19.38
C LEU A 21 0.79 -12.34 19.28
N GLU A 22 0.62 -12.94 18.10
CA GLU A 22 -0.44 -13.92 17.80
C GLU A 22 0.10 -15.26 17.27
N HIS A 23 1.41 -15.43 17.16
CA HIS A 23 2.05 -16.67 16.71
C HIS A 23 1.55 -17.20 15.37
N ARG A 24 1.27 -16.27 14.45
CA ARG A 24 0.87 -16.57 13.06
C ARG A 24 1.53 -15.59 12.11
N SER A 25 1.71 -15.99 10.86
CA SER A 25 2.17 -15.08 9.81
C SER A 25 1.14 -13.96 9.54
N PRO A 26 1.60 -12.79 9.04
CA PRO A 26 0.71 -11.78 8.50
C PRO A 26 -0.20 -12.35 7.40
N GLY A 27 -1.42 -11.81 7.33
CA GLY A 27 -2.34 -12.09 6.23
C GLY A 27 -1.99 -11.25 5.00
N ASP A 28 -3.01 -10.62 4.41
CA ASP A 28 -2.84 -9.68 3.32
C ASP A 28 -2.38 -8.31 3.86
N ILE A 29 -1.66 -7.53 3.02
CA ILE A 29 -1.35 -6.12 3.28
C ILE A 29 -2.48 -5.24 2.77
N ASP A 30 -2.93 -4.30 3.59
CA ASP A 30 -3.95 -3.32 3.22
C ASP A 30 -3.24 -2.08 2.64
N VAL A 31 -3.64 -1.65 1.44
CA VAL A 31 -2.99 -0.51 0.75
C VAL A 31 -4.04 0.43 0.19
N VAL A 32 -3.98 1.71 0.59
CA VAL A 32 -4.71 2.78 -0.11
C VAL A 32 -3.70 3.72 -0.74
N ALA A 33 -3.78 3.85 -2.05
CA ALA A 33 -2.93 4.73 -2.84
C ALA A 33 -3.65 6.04 -3.14
N PHE A 34 -3.01 7.15 -2.82
CA PHE A 34 -3.47 8.50 -3.05
C PHE A 34 -2.63 9.14 -4.16
N PHE A 35 -3.20 9.29 -5.35
CA PHE A 35 -2.57 9.97 -6.47
C PHE A 35 -3.63 10.64 -7.36
N PRO A 36 -3.27 11.64 -8.18
CA PRO A 36 -4.23 12.24 -9.10
C PRO A 36 -4.68 11.21 -10.14
N VAL A 37 -5.99 10.97 -10.24
CA VAL A 37 -6.58 10.19 -11.33
C VAL A 37 -7.26 11.17 -12.28
N ASP A 38 -6.68 11.33 -13.47
CA ASP A 38 -7.22 12.18 -14.54
C ASP A 38 -7.51 11.36 -15.80
N ASP A 39 -8.19 11.98 -16.76
CA ASP A 39 -8.56 11.33 -18.02
C ASP A 39 -7.31 10.83 -18.78
N ALA A 40 -6.18 11.53 -18.67
CA ALA A 40 -4.94 11.14 -19.34
C ALA A 40 -4.40 9.82 -18.77
N LEU A 41 -4.38 9.69 -17.45
CA LEU A 41 -4.02 8.44 -16.78
C LEU A 41 -4.98 7.34 -17.18
N ILE A 42 -6.29 7.53 -17.04
CA ILE A 42 -7.30 6.51 -17.36
C ILE A 42 -7.15 6.02 -18.80
N ASN A 43 -6.99 6.93 -19.76
CA ASN A 43 -6.83 6.58 -21.17
C ASN A 43 -5.51 5.86 -21.49
N SER A 44 -4.51 5.94 -20.60
CA SER A 44 -3.24 5.23 -20.75
C SER A 44 -3.25 3.81 -20.20
N LEU A 45 -4.29 3.42 -19.44
CA LEU A 45 -4.39 2.11 -18.82
C LEU A 45 -4.95 1.06 -19.80
N GLY A 46 -4.27 -0.09 -19.88
CA GLY A 46 -4.86 -1.31 -20.41
C GLY A 46 -5.63 -2.09 -19.32
N ASN A 47 -6.21 -3.22 -19.71
CA ASN A 47 -6.97 -4.07 -18.79
C ASN A 47 -6.09 -4.62 -17.66
N ASP A 48 -4.85 -4.99 -17.96
CA ASP A 48 -3.92 -5.54 -16.96
C ASP A 48 -3.57 -4.48 -15.92
N GLU A 49 -3.30 -3.24 -16.36
CA GLU A 49 -3.04 -2.15 -15.43
C GLU A 49 -4.26 -1.76 -14.60
N ILE A 50 -5.46 -1.77 -15.20
CA ILE A 50 -6.72 -1.55 -14.46
C ILE A 50 -6.89 -2.62 -13.39
N ASN A 51 -6.63 -3.89 -13.71
CA ASN A 51 -6.70 -4.99 -12.74
C ASN A 51 -5.71 -4.79 -11.59
N LEU A 52 -4.47 -4.41 -11.90
CA LEU A 52 -3.45 -4.11 -10.89
C LEU A 52 -3.79 -2.90 -10.03
N LEU A 53 -4.56 -1.94 -10.54
CA LEU A 53 -5.06 -0.78 -9.81
C LEU A 53 -6.38 -1.05 -9.07
N GLY A 54 -6.71 -2.32 -8.82
CA GLY A 54 -7.88 -2.72 -8.03
C GLY A 54 -9.13 -3.03 -8.86
N GLY A 55 -9.00 -3.16 -10.19
CA GLY A 55 -10.08 -3.65 -11.06
C GLY A 55 -10.45 -5.12 -10.80
N ASP A 56 -9.49 -5.95 -10.42
CA ASP A 56 -9.70 -7.34 -9.99
C ASP A 56 -9.05 -7.57 -8.61
N ARG A 57 -9.77 -7.18 -7.56
CA ARG A 57 -9.29 -7.28 -6.18
C ARG A 57 -9.14 -8.73 -5.71
N ASP A 58 -9.96 -9.64 -6.24
CA ASP A 58 -9.87 -11.04 -5.87
C ASP A 58 -8.58 -11.66 -6.42
N MET A 59 -8.17 -11.28 -7.63
CA MET A 59 -6.87 -11.64 -8.18
C MET A 59 -5.73 -11.06 -7.35
N LEU A 60 -5.78 -9.76 -7.01
CA LEU A 60 -4.74 -9.12 -6.17
C LEU A 60 -4.57 -9.81 -4.82
N LYS A 61 -5.68 -10.17 -4.18
CA LYS A 61 -5.68 -10.85 -2.88
C LYS A 61 -5.17 -12.28 -2.98
N ARG A 62 -5.51 -13.02 -4.03
CA ARG A 62 -5.04 -14.39 -4.22
C ARG A 62 -3.57 -14.45 -4.57
N ASP A 63 -3.15 -13.65 -5.54
CA ASP A 63 -1.86 -13.80 -6.22
C ASP A 63 -0.75 -12.97 -5.55
N TYR A 64 -1.11 -11.84 -4.93
CA TYR A 64 -0.15 -10.92 -4.30
C TYR A 64 -0.36 -10.68 -2.80
N LYS A 65 -1.46 -11.18 -2.22
CA LYS A 65 -1.82 -10.93 -0.81
C LYS A 65 -1.99 -9.44 -0.49
N ILE A 66 -2.65 -8.71 -1.39
CA ILE A 66 -2.90 -7.26 -1.25
C ILE A 66 -4.40 -6.99 -1.27
N ASP A 67 -4.91 -6.23 -0.30
CA ASP A 67 -6.21 -5.55 -0.41
C ASP A 67 -5.99 -4.08 -0.82
N PHE A 68 -6.11 -3.82 -2.12
CA PHE A 68 -5.70 -2.57 -2.74
C PHE A 68 -6.89 -1.64 -3.04
N TYR A 69 -6.72 -0.36 -2.74
CA TYR A 69 -7.68 0.70 -3.02
C TYR A 69 -6.98 1.93 -3.60
N VAL A 70 -7.68 2.64 -4.48
CA VAL A 70 -7.26 3.94 -5.00
C VAL A 70 -8.18 5.01 -4.44
N GLN A 71 -7.60 6.06 -3.88
CA GLN A 71 -8.28 7.30 -3.53
C GLN A 71 -7.71 8.42 -4.41
N SER A 72 -8.49 8.92 -5.37
CA SER A 72 -8.01 9.98 -6.24
C SER A 72 -7.77 11.26 -5.45
N LEU A 73 -6.62 11.89 -5.66
CA LEU A 73 -6.34 13.25 -5.16
C LEU A 73 -7.00 14.35 -6.02
N ALA A 74 -7.57 13.98 -7.17
CA ALA A 74 -8.34 14.88 -8.02
C ALA A 74 -9.84 14.91 -7.66
N ASP A 75 -10.28 14.09 -6.71
CA ASP A 75 -11.67 14.07 -6.24
C ASP A 75 -12.07 15.41 -5.58
N PRO A 76 -13.38 15.77 -5.60
CA PRO A 76 -13.87 16.93 -4.88
C PRO A 76 -13.45 16.93 -3.42
N ALA A 77 -13.13 18.11 -2.88
CA ALA A 77 -12.59 18.25 -1.52
C ALA A 77 -13.47 17.59 -0.44
N GLU A 78 -14.79 17.68 -0.57
CA GLU A 78 -15.73 17.03 0.35
C GLU A 78 -15.59 15.50 0.35
N SER A 79 -15.52 14.90 -0.84
CA SER A 79 -15.30 13.45 -1.00
C SER A 79 -13.94 13.03 -0.47
N LEU A 80 -12.89 13.80 -0.77
CA LEU A 80 -11.54 13.52 -0.29
C LEU A 80 -11.46 13.55 1.24
N VAL A 81 -12.06 14.57 1.89
CA VAL A 81 -12.10 14.67 3.35
C VAL A 81 -12.90 13.53 3.97
N ALA A 82 -14.06 13.20 3.40
CA ALA A 82 -14.89 12.10 3.88
C ALA A 82 -14.16 10.75 3.80
N MET A 83 -13.56 10.44 2.64
CA MET A 83 -12.84 9.19 2.44
C MET A 83 -11.55 9.11 3.25
N THR A 84 -10.80 10.20 3.36
CA THR A 84 -9.61 10.25 4.23
C THR A 84 -9.98 10.00 5.69
N THR A 85 -11.11 10.55 6.15
CA THR A 85 -11.62 10.33 7.52
C THR A 85 -12.04 8.88 7.73
N TYR A 86 -12.67 8.27 6.72
CA TYR A 86 -13.05 6.86 6.74
C TYR A 86 -11.82 5.95 6.86
N TRP A 87 -10.82 6.12 6.00
CA TRP A 87 -9.57 5.36 6.05
C TRP A 87 -8.86 5.53 7.38
N TYR A 88 -8.71 6.78 7.85
CA TYR A 88 -8.11 7.07 9.14
C TYR A 88 -8.84 6.35 10.28
N SER A 89 -10.18 6.39 10.30
CA SER A 89 -10.98 5.76 11.35
C SER A 89 -10.90 4.22 11.31
N MET A 90 -10.77 3.63 10.13
CA MET A 90 -10.70 2.18 10.00
C MET A 90 -9.30 1.62 10.28
N TRP A 91 -8.24 2.30 9.84
CA TRP A 91 -6.88 1.74 9.81
C TRP A 91 -6.00 2.19 10.97
N SER A 92 -6.39 3.24 11.71
CA SER A 92 -5.61 3.70 12.87
C SER A 92 -5.67 2.75 14.08
N HIS A 93 -6.56 1.75 14.06
CA HIS A 93 -6.85 0.87 15.19
C HIS A 93 -6.71 -0.60 14.84
N ARG A 94 -6.29 -1.38 15.85
CA ARG A 94 -6.45 -2.84 15.84
C ARG A 94 -7.92 -3.20 16.02
N ARG A 95 -8.29 -4.44 15.70
CA ARG A 95 -9.65 -4.97 15.97
C ARG A 95 -10.05 -4.90 17.44
N THR A 96 -9.07 -4.87 18.34
CA THR A 96 -9.22 -4.72 19.80
C THR A 96 -9.39 -3.26 20.24
N GLY A 97 -9.38 -2.29 19.31
CA GLY A 97 -9.55 -0.86 19.57
C GLY A 97 -8.27 -0.13 19.99
N GLN A 98 -7.12 -0.81 20.01
CA GLN A 98 -5.83 -0.20 20.33
C GLN A 98 -5.32 0.62 19.15
N TRP A 99 -4.79 1.82 19.42
CA TRP A 99 -4.15 2.64 18.41
C TRP A 99 -2.87 1.97 17.89
N LYS A 100 -2.73 1.88 16.57
CA LYS A 100 -1.52 1.39 15.89
C LYS A 100 -1.00 2.36 14.82
N GLY A 101 -1.86 3.23 14.29
CA GLY A 101 -1.53 4.06 13.13
C GLY A 101 -1.33 3.21 11.86
N PHE A 102 -0.69 3.79 10.85
CA PHE A 102 -0.37 3.15 9.58
C PHE A 102 0.88 3.78 8.98
N LEU A 103 1.53 3.11 8.04
CA LEU A 103 2.74 3.59 7.41
C LEU A 103 2.41 4.42 6.18
N LYS A 104 2.96 5.63 6.07
CA LYS A 104 2.88 6.43 4.85
C LYS A 104 4.17 6.25 4.03
N VAL A 105 4.02 5.87 2.77
CA VAL A 105 5.12 5.75 1.80
C VAL A 105 4.89 6.72 0.65
N ASP A 106 5.89 7.52 0.31
CA ASP A 106 5.81 8.46 -0.83
C ASP A 106 6.01 7.70 -2.15
N LEU A 107 5.29 8.10 -3.21
CA LEU A 107 5.47 7.54 -4.55
C LEU A 107 6.60 8.24 -5.34
N SER A 108 7.17 9.32 -4.78
CA SER A 108 8.29 10.03 -5.36
C SER A 108 9.50 9.11 -5.58
N PRO A 109 10.09 9.10 -6.80
CA PRO A 109 11.28 8.30 -7.10
C PRO A 109 12.57 8.87 -6.48
N SER A 110 12.48 9.99 -5.73
CA SER A 110 13.65 10.71 -5.21
C SER A 110 14.55 9.88 -4.31
N GLN A 111 14.03 8.80 -3.73
CA GLN A 111 14.77 7.91 -2.83
C GLN A 111 15.03 6.52 -3.43
N ASP A 112 14.68 6.27 -4.69
CA ASP A 112 14.78 4.94 -5.31
C ASP A 112 16.22 4.44 -5.38
N ALA A 113 17.18 5.34 -5.63
CA ALA A 113 18.60 5.00 -5.67
C ALA A 113 19.09 4.49 -4.30
N ASP A 114 18.77 5.21 -3.23
CA ASP A 114 19.14 4.83 -1.86
C ASP A 114 18.42 3.54 -1.44
N ALA A 115 17.12 3.42 -1.76
CA ALA A 115 16.35 2.21 -1.51
C ALA A 115 16.94 0.99 -2.24
N GLY A 116 17.41 1.17 -3.48
CA GLY A 116 18.07 0.11 -4.25
C GLY A 116 19.38 -0.37 -3.62
N VAL A 117 20.18 0.54 -3.05
CA VAL A 117 21.39 0.20 -2.30
C VAL A 117 21.03 -0.61 -1.05
N LEU A 118 20.06 -0.15 -0.27
CA LEU A 118 19.59 -0.84 0.94
C LEU A 118 19.03 -2.24 0.63
N LEU A 119 18.21 -2.37 -0.42
CA LEU A 119 17.65 -3.64 -0.86
C LEU A 119 18.74 -4.62 -1.28
N SER A 120 19.76 -4.15 -1.98
CA SER A 120 20.90 -4.97 -2.40
C SER A 120 21.69 -5.49 -1.20
N ALA A 121 21.95 -4.64 -0.20
CA ALA A 121 22.59 -5.04 1.05
C ALA A 121 21.76 -6.09 1.82
N ARG A 122 20.44 -5.87 1.98
CA ARG A 122 19.55 -6.84 2.64
C ARG A 122 19.49 -8.20 1.95
N ARG A 123 19.50 -8.22 0.61
CA ARG A 123 19.58 -9.50 -0.14
C ARG A 123 20.87 -10.26 0.15
N GLN A 124 21.99 -9.55 0.34
CA GLN A 124 23.25 -10.20 0.71
C GLN A 124 23.20 -10.76 2.13
N GLU A 125 22.66 -10.02 3.10
CA GLU A 125 22.50 -10.49 4.48
C GLU A 125 21.68 -11.78 4.57
N LEU A 126 20.52 -11.83 3.90
CA LEU A 126 19.64 -13.01 3.89
C LEU A 126 20.31 -14.26 3.33
N VAL A 127 21.24 -14.13 2.39
CA VAL A 127 22.03 -15.26 1.86
C VAL A 127 22.98 -15.82 2.93
N HIS A 128 23.48 -14.97 3.84
CA HIS A 128 24.37 -15.40 4.91
C HIS A 128 23.62 -15.96 6.14
N GLU A 129 22.36 -15.57 6.36
CA GLU A 129 21.51 -16.07 7.44
C GLU A 129 20.91 -17.47 7.17
N GLN A 130 20.98 -17.96 5.93
CA GLN A 130 20.49 -19.29 5.53
C GLN A 130 21.55 -20.42 5.68
N ILE A 131 22.68 -20.15 6.34
CA ILE A 131 23.73 -21.12 6.69
C ILE A 131 23.71 -21.35 8.21
#